data_AF-A0A6N3X2P9-F1
#
_entry.id   AF-A0A6N3X2P9-F1
#
_cell.length_a   1.000
_cell.length_b   1.000
_cell.length_c   1.000
_cell.angle_alpha   90.00
_cell.angle_beta   90.00
_cell.angle_gamma   90.00
#
_symmetry.space_group_name_H-M   'P 1'
#
loop_
_entity.id
_entity.type
_entity.pdbx_description
1 polymer ?
#
loop_
_entity_poly.entity_id
_entity_poly.type
_entity_poly.pdbx_seq_one_letter_code
_entity_poly.pdbx_strand_id
1 'polypeptide(L)'
;MVHWRNFQGQVDISLAPRVFLLGPNASGKSNILDALRFLRDTADKGLQAAINSRGGMGAIRSLHARRPPGFTLAITVGNKTQLSQWKYSLQVRNHPQKHIPEVVAESVTDPQGNQVLRRPTQEDKADPDRLRQTHLEQVVANQCFRPLTEFLTSIRYLHIVPQLMRDLQHSAGRRNDPFGGDFLETIATTPQRTRDARLRKISTALKIAIPQLEDLTLEQDEGGHWHLQVRFDHWRKSPAKQDERAFSDGTLRLIGLLWSLAEKGGPLLLEEPELGLHTAL
;
A
#
# COMPACT_ATOMS: atom_id res chain seq x y z
N MET A 1 0.06 10.74 23.21
CA MET A 1 0.04 11.67 22.05
C MET A 1 -1.01 11.15 21.08
N VAL A 2 -1.42 11.92 20.08
CA VAL A 2 -2.19 11.44 18.91
C VAL A 2 -1.84 12.34 17.73
N HIS A 3 -1.60 11.80 16.53
CA HIS A 3 -1.86 12.50 15.25
C HIS A 3 -1.47 11.70 13.99
N TRP A 4 -2.26 11.78 12.91
CA TRP A 4 -1.91 11.08 11.66
C TRP A 4 -2.39 11.65 10.29
N ARG A 5 -2.93 12.85 10.07
CA ARG A 5 -2.84 14.17 10.70
C ARG A 5 -4.26 14.77 10.91
N ASN A 6 -4.38 16.07 11.16
CA ASN A 6 -5.60 16.92 11.23
C ASN A 6 -6.77 16.52 12.17
N PHE A 7 -6.93 15.28 12.62
CA PHE A 7 -7.94 14.91 13.63
C PHE A 7 -7.71 15.61 14.96
N GLN A 8 -8.72 16.29 15.52
CA GLN A 8 -8.56 17.13 16.71
C GLN A 8 -8.46 16.36 18.06
N GLY A 9 -8.51 15.02 18.02
CA GLY A 9 -8.43 14.16 19.21
C GLY A 9 -8.08 12.73 18.85
N GLN A 10 -8.24 11.81 19.81
CA GLN A 10 -8.21 10.37 19.54
C GLN A 10 -9.35 10.01 18.59
N VAL A 11 -9.03 9.16 17.62
CA VAL A 11 -9.98 8.57 16.67
C VAL A 11 -9.74 7.08 16.71
N ASP A 12 -10.82 6.30 16.77
CA ASP A 12 -10.78 4.84 16.76
C ASP A 12 -11.71 4.37 15.64
N ILE A 13 -11.18 3.54 14.73
CA ILE A 13 -11.90 3.10 13.53
C ILE A 13 -11.90 1.57 13.48
N SER A 14 -13.09 0.99 13.52
CA SER A 14 -13.27 -0.44 13.26
C SER A 14 -13.30 -0.68 11.75
N LEU A 15 -12.31 -1.42 11.23
CA LEU A 15 -12.23 -1.76 9.82
C LEU A 15 -12.83 -3.15 9.57
N ALA A 16 -13.87 -3.20 8.73
CA ALA A 16 -14.43 -4.44 8.20
C ALA A 16 -13.54 -5.00 7.07
N PRO A 17 -13.75 -6.26 6.59
CA PRO A 17 -12.99 -6.82 5.47
C PRO A 17 -13.10 -6.05 4.15
N ARG A 18 -14.06 -5.12 4.04
CA ARG A 18 -14.18 -4.09 2.99
C ARG A 18 -14.73 -2.83 3.65
N VAL A 19 -14.13 -1.68 3.36
CA VAL A 19 -14.53 -0.37 3.92
C VAL A 19 -14.52 0.66 2.81
N PHE A 20 -15.57 1.48 2.75
CA PHE A 20 -15.65 2.65 1.88
C PHE A 20 -15.61 3.90 2.76
N LEU A 21 -14.61 4.76 2.55
CA LEU A 21 -14.48 6.03 3.27
C LEU A 21 -15.09 7.13 2.40
N LEU A 22 -16.25 7.65 2.83
CA LEU A 22 -16.97 8.73 2.15
C LEU A 22 -16.96 9.99 3.02
N GLY A 23 -17.01 11.16 2.37
CA GLY A 23 -17.01 12.47 3.05
C GLY A 23 -16.38 13.57 2.18
N PRO A 24 -16.50 14.85 2.57
CA PRO A 24 -16.00 15.97 1.79
C PRO A 24 -14.47 15.98 1.68
N ASN A 25 -13.94 16.84 0.81
CA ASN A 25 -12.50 17.07 0.73
C ASN A 25 -11.97 17.63 2.05
N ALA A 26 -10.71 17.33 2.36
CA ALA A 26 -10.05 17.61 3.65
C ALA A 26 -10.67 16.97 4.92
N SER A 27 -11.68 16.10 4.81
CA SER A 27 -12.31 15.42 5.98
C SER A 27 -11.42 14.38 6.69
N GLY A 28 -10.19 14.16 6.22
CA GLY A 28 -9.23 13.24 6.83
C GLY A 28 -9.20 11.81 6.28
N LYS A 29 -9.92 11.50 5.20
CA LYS A 29 -9.90 10.17 4.54
C LYS A 29 -8.47 9.72 4.18
N SER A 30 -7.74 10.55 3.45
CA SER A 30 -6.36 10.29 3.03
C SER A 30 -5.41 10.13 4.22
N ASN A 31 -5.69 10.76 5.37
CA ASN A 31 -4.91 10.56 6.59
C ASN A 31 -5.09 9.14 7.14
N ILE A 32 -6.28 8.52 7.02
CA ILE A 32 -6.50 7.13 7.44
C ILE A 32 -5.70 6.17 6.53
N LEU A 33 -5.71 6.42 5.22
CA LEU A 33 -4.90 5.66 4.27
C LEU A 33 -3.40 5.85 4.54
N ASP A 34 -2.96 7.08 4.82
CA ASP A 34 -1.56 7.37 5.14
C ASP A 34 -1.10 6.73 6.46
N ALA A 35 -1.96 6.66 7.49
CA ALA A 35 -1.63 5.96 8.73
C ALA A 35 -1.33 4.46 8.50
N LEU A 36 -2.11 3.79 7.65
CA LEU A 36 -1.89 2.40 7.27
C LEU A 36 -0.64 2.25 6.39
N ARG A 37 -0.43 3.17 5.43
CA ARG A 37 0.80 3.23 4.62
C ARG A 37 2.04 3.48 5.48
N PHE A 38 1.95 4.29 6.53
CA PHE A 38 3.06 4.60 7.43
C PHE A 38 3.47 3.37 8.24
N LEU A 39 2.51 2.59 8.75
CA LEU A 39 2.78 1.33 9.44
C LEU A 39 3.45 0.31 8.51
N ARG A 40 2.97 0.20 7.26
CA ARG A 40 3.62 -0.60 6.20
C ARG A 40 5.05 -0.13 5.93
N ASP A 41 5.25 1.16 5.61
CA ASP A 41 6.57 1.73 5.31
C ASP A 41 7.54 1.56 6.49
N THR A 42 7.06 1.65 7.73
CA THR A 42 7.86 1.42 8.94
C THR A 42 8.31 -0.04 9.07
N ALA A 43 7.42 -0.99 8.78
CA ALA A 43 7.74 -2.43 8.81
C ALA A 43 8.64 -2.87 7.63
N ASP A 44 8.50 -2.25 6.46
CA ASP A 44 9.17 -2.59 5.20
C ASP A 44 10.53 -1.90 5.03
N LYS A 45 10.60 -0.59 5.31
CA LYS A 45 11.75 0.29 5.01
C LYS A 45 12.35 0.96 6.25
N GLY A 46 11.74 0.79 7.41
CA GLY A 46 12.19 1.36 8.67
C GLY A 46 11.61 2.74 8.99
N LEU A 47 11.61 3.10 10.28
CA LEU A 47 10.95 4.29 10.81
C LEU A 47 11.45 5.58 10.14
N GLN A 48 12.78 5.72 10.01
CA GLN A 48 13.38 6.93 9.46
C GLN A 48 13.02 7.12 7.97
N ALA A 49 12.98 6.04 7.19
CA ALA A 49 12.59 6.09 5.78
C ALA A 49 11.10 6.42 5.62
N ALA A 50 10.23 5.81 6.43
CA ALA A 50 8.79 6.08 6.47
C ALA A 50 8.46 7.54 6.83
N ILE A 51 9.30 8.17 7.66
CA ILE A 51 9.19 9.59 8.02
C ILE A 51 9.75 10.49 6.91
N ASN A 52 10.91 10.15 6.35
CA ASN A 52 11.57 10.97 5.33
C ASN A 52 10.78 10.99 4.01
N SER A 53 10.15 9.88 3.60
CA SER A 53 9.31 9.81 2.40
C SER A 53 8.10 10.75 2.44
N ARG A 54 7.71 11.22 3.64
CA ARG A 54 6.61 12.16 3.89
C ARG A 54 7.09 13.61 4.09
N GLY A 55 8.36 13.91 3.83
CA GLY A 55 8.95 15.24 4.06
C GLY A 55 9.43 15.47 5.50
N GLY A 56 9.65 14.40 6.27
CA GLY A 56 10.18 14.46 7.63
C GLY A 56 9.16 14.82 8.71
N MET A 57 9.61 14.88 9.98
CA MET A 57 8.73 15.13 11.14
C MET A 57 7.95 16.46 11.06
N GLY A 58 8.50 17.48 10.38
CA GLY A 58 7.79 18.75 10.14
C GLY A 58 6.55 18.58 9.27
N ALA A 59 6.60 17.67 8.30
CA ALA A 59 5.51 17.35 7.38
C ALA A 59 4.58 16.22 7.90
N ILE A 60 4.88 15.60 9.05
CA ILE A 60 3.95 14.70 9.77
C ILE A 60 3.27 15.41 10.97
N ARG A 61 3.76 16.59 11.38
CA ARG A 61 3.11 17.46 12.37
C ARG A 61 1.70 17.88 11.95
N SER A 62 0.75 17.84 12.87
CA SER A 62 -0.58 18.46 12.67
C SER A 62 -0.53 19.99 12.70
N LEU A 63 -1.36 20.62 11.86
CA LEU A 63 -1.57 22.06 11.86
C LEU A 63 -2.16 22.56 13.20
N HIS A 64 -2.91 21.73 13.91
CA HIS A 64 -3.61 22.09 15.15
C HIS A 64 -2.79 21.83 16.44
N ALA A 65 -1.63 21.18 16.37
CA ALA A 65 -0.87 20.78 17.55
C ALA A 65 0.00 21.92 18.12
N ARG A 66 -0.18 22.24 19.42
CA ARG A 66 0.52 23.33 20.15
C ARG A 66 1.78 22.89 20.93
N ARG A 67 2.19 21.61 20.86
CA ARG A 67 3.29 21.00 21.65
C ARG A 67 4.20 20.15 20.74
N PRO A 68 5.45 19.81 21.15
CA PRO A 68 6.47 19.27 20.25
C PRO A 68 6.00 18.05 19.44
N PRO A 69 6.41 17.94 18.16
CA PRO A 69 5.79 17.04 17.21
C PRO A 69 6.09 15.59 17.55
N GLY A 70 5.07 14.92 18.07
CA GLY A 70 5.03 13.49 18.25
C GLY A 70 3.61 12.98 18.08
N PHE A 71 3.51 11.73 17.66
CA PHE A 71 2.25 11.05 17.37
C PHE A 71 2.21 9.71 18.07
N THR A 72 1.00 9.17 18.18
CA THR A 72 0.77 7.76 18.52
C THR A 72 -0.07 7.17 17.41
N LEU A 73 0.33 6.01 16.91
CA LEU A 73 -0.42 5.14 16.02
C LEU A 73 -0.59 3.79 16.70
N ALA A 74 -1.80 3.27 16.68
CA ALA A 74 -2.10 1.93 17.18
C ALA A 74 -2.95 1.19 16.14
N ILE A 75 -2.75 -0.12 16.04
CA ILE A 75 -3.54 -1.01 15.20
C ILE A 75 -3.83 -2.30 15.96
N THR A 76 -5.07 -2.77 15.84
CA THR A 76 -5.45 -4.12 16.25
C THR A 76 -5.69 -4.95 15.00
N VAL A 77 -4.99 -6.07 14.89
CA VAL A 77 -5.07 -7.00 13.75
C VAL A 77 -5.70 -8.30 14.25
N GLY A 78 -6.58 -8.87 13.44
CA GLY A 78 -7.25 -10.13 13.75
C GLY A 78 -7.72 -10.83 12.48
N ASN A 79 -8.40 -11.95 12.68
CA ASN A 79 -9.02 -12.74 11.63
C ASN A 79 -10.54 -12.82 11.84
N LYS A 80 -11.24 -13.61 11.02
CA LYS A 80 -12.71 -13.73 11.07
C LYS A 80 -13.28 -14.30 12.39
N THR A 81 -12.49 -15.05 13.16
CA THR A 81 -12.94 -15.70 14.41
C THR A 81 -12.40 -15.01 15.66
N GLN A 82 -11.23 -14.37 15.57
CA GLN A 82 -10.62 -13.58 16.65
C GLN A 82 -10.20 -12.22 16.08
N LEU A 83 -11.02 -11.19 16.31
CA LEU A 83 -10.82 -9.84 15.75
C LEU A 83 -9.65 -9.06 16.38
N SER A 84 -9.12 -9.53 17.52
CA SER A 84 -8.00 -8.91 18.24
C SER A 84 -6.94 -9.98 18.57
N GLN A 85 -6.15 -10.37 17.56
CA GLN A 85 -5.01 -11.27 17.71
C GLN A 85 -3.72 -10.54 18.02
N TRP A 86 -3.45 -9.43 17.35
CA TRP A 86 -2.25 -8.64 17.60
C TRP A 86 -2.64 -7.21 17.89
N LYS A 87 -2.05 -6.62 18.94
CA LYS A 87 -2.16 -5.18 19.20
C LYS A 87 -0.78 -4.58 19.08
N TYR A 88 -0.63 -3.59 18.21
CA TYR A 88 0.58 -2.80 18.08
C TYR A 88 0.29 -1.36 18.45
N SER A 89 1.21 -0.72 19.18
CA SER A 89 1.18 0.71 19.46
C SER A 89 2.58 1.28 19.38
N LEU A 90 2.73 2.33 18.57
CA LEU A 90 3.96 3.09 18.35
C LEU A 90 3.72 4.55 18.71
N GLN A 91 4.55 5.09 19.60
CA GLN A 91 4.62 6.51 19.90
C GLN A 91 5.98 7.06 19.51
N VAL A 92 6.00 8.05 18.61
CA VAL A 92 7.21 8.70 18.10
C VAL A 92 7.18 10.17 18.48
N ARG A 93 8.34 10.76 18.77
CA ARG A 93 8.53 12.20 18.99
C ARG A 93 9.82 12.64 18.32
N ASN A 94 9.86 13.88 17.82
CA ASN A 94 11.12 14.44 17.33
C ASN A 94 12.05 14.82 18.50
N HIS A 95 13.34 14.46 18.43
CA HIS A 95 14.33 14.85 19.45
C HIS A 95 14.47 16.38 19.48
N PRO A 96 14.34 17.06 20.64
CA PRO A 96 14.27 18.52 20.72
C PRO A 96 15.43 19.29 20.08
N GLN A 97 16.64 18.71 20.10
CA GLN A 97 17.88 19.36 19.64
C GLN A 97 18.47 18.75 18.37
N LYS A 98 18.11 17.50 18.02
CA LYS A 98 18.73 16.76 16.90
C LYS A 98 17.85 16.73 15.66
N HIS A 99 16.55 17.03 15.81
CA HIS A 99 15.54 16.91 14.76
C HIS A 99 15.43 15.51 14.11
N ILE A 100 15.86 14.47 14.85
CA ILE A 100 15.74 13.04 14.51
C ILE A 100 14.51 12.46 15.24
N PRO A 101 13.65 11.65 14.58
CA PRO A 101 12.57 10.94 15.25
C PRO A 101 13.08 9.86 16.22
N GLU A 102 12.43 9.77 17.37
CA GLU A 102 12.72 8.80 18.42
C GLU A 102 11.43 8.07 18.85
N VAL A 103 11.54 6.76 19.04
CA VAL A 103 10.54 5.91 19.67
C VAL A 103 10.47 6.28 21.16
N VAL A 104 9.34 6.85 21.58
CA VAL A 104 9.06 7.17 22.99
C VAL A 104 8.41 5.97 23.70
N ALA A 105 7.60 5.21 22.96
CA ALA A 105 7.05 3.94 23.42
C ALA A 105 6.74 3.05 22.21
N GLU A 106 7.01 1.76 22.34
CA GLU A 106 6.65 0.74 21.35
C GLU A 106 6.16 -0.49 22.11
N SER A 107 5.07 -1.10 21.65
CA SER A 107 4.51 -2.29 22.31
C SER A 107 3.77 -3.19 21.36
N VAL A 108 3.86 -4.49 21.63
CA VAL A 108 3.12 -5.56 20.95
C VAL A 108 2.46 -6.44 22.01
N THR A 109 1.19 -6.77 21.81
CA THR A 109 0.46 -7.81 22.54
C THR A 109 0.13 -8.96 21.58
N ASP A 110 0.35 -10.20 22.03
CA ASP A 110 0.11 -11.43 21.26
C ASP A 110 -1.37 -11.92 21.33
N PRO A 111 -1.75 -12.98 20.59
CA PRO A 111 -3.12 -13.51 20.58
C PRO A 111 -3.59 -14.12 21.90
N GLN A 112 -2.68 -14.38 22.83
CA GLN A 112 -2.91 -14.90 24.16
C GLN A 112 -3.07 -13.76 25.19
N GLY A 113 -2.77 -12.52 24.82
CA GLY A 113 -2.84 -11.34 25.68
C GLY A 113 -1.52 -10.98 26.37
N ASN A 114 -0.42 -11.67 26.08
CA ASN A 114 0.89 -11.37 26.65
C ASN A 114 1.54 -10.17 25.95
N GLN A 115 2.18 -9.30 26.72
CA GLN A 115 2.95 -8.19 26.17
C GLN A 115 4.34 -8.67 25.71
N VAL A 116 4.43 -9.20 24.48
CA VAL A 116 5.69 -9.71 23.88
C VAL A 116 6.68 -8.60 23.50
N LEU A 117 6.24 -7.34 23.44
CA LEU A 117 7.13 -6.19 23.32
C LEU A 117 6.69 -5.03 24.23
N ARG A 118 7.66 -4.44 24.94
CA ARG A 118 7.52 -3.17 25.65
C ARG A 118 8.84 -2.40 25.64
N ARG A 119 8.84 -1.22 25.02
CA ARG A 119 9.98 -0.29 24.97
C ARG A 119 9.58 1.07 25.53
N PRO A 120 10.52 1.86 26.11
CA PRO A 120 11.95 1.55 26.25
C PRO A 120 12.28 0.47 27.29
N THR A 121 13.24 -0.39 26.95
CA THR A 121 13.87 -1.39 27.83
C THR A 121 15.00 -0.77 28.67
N GLN A 122 15.65 -1.55 29.55
CA GLN A 122 16.89 -1.08 30.20
C GLN A 122 18.04 -0.93 29.19
N GLU A 123 18.09 -1.81 28.19
CA GLU A 123 19.02 -1.72 27.07
C GLU A 123 18.84 -0.43 26.25
N ASP A 124 17.60 -0.03 25.96
CA ASP A 124 17.31 1.25 25.26
C ASP A 124 17.66 2.50 26.11
N LYS A 125 17.86 2.35 27.43
CA LYS A 125 18.37 3.44 28.30
C LYS A 125 19.90 3.47 28.35
N ALA A 126 20.54 2.30 28.26
CA ALA A 126 21.99 2.18 28.19
C ALA A 126 22.52 2.64 26.82
N ASP A 127 21.78 2.36 25.75
CA ASP A 127 22.03 2.85 24.40
C ASP A 127 20.76 3.52 23.82
N PRO A 128 20.64 4.86 23.97
CA PRO A 128 19.52 5.62 23.43
C PRO A 128 19.42 5.62 21.90
N ASP A 129 20.49 5.30 21.16
CA ASP A 129 20.44 5.31 19.69
C ASP A 129 19.59 4.16 19.13
N ARG A 130 19.35 3.12 19.92
CA ARG A 130 18.34 2.07 19.65
C ARG A 130 16.93 2.61 19.48
N LEU A 131 16.59 3.75 20.11
CA LEU A 131 15.27 4.38 19.99
C LEU A 131 15.08 5.12 18.66
N ARG A 132 16.10 5.21 17.80
CA ARG A 132 15.96 5.72 16.42
C ARG A 132 15.29 4.70 15.47
N GLN A 133 15.16 3.45 15.89
CA GLN A 133 14.53 2.36 15.14
C GLN A 133 13.40 1.72 15.96
N THR A 134 12.41 1.19 15.26
CA THR A 134 11.40 0.26 15.81
C THR A 134 11.97 -1.15 15.94
N HIS A 135 11.33 -2.01 16.72
CA HIS A 135 11.59 -3.45 16.64
C HIS A 135 10.83 -4.10 15.46
N LEU A 136 9.82 -3.45 14.85
CA LEU A 136 9.20 -3.92 13.59
C LEU A 136 10.25 -4.17 12.49
N GLU A 137 11.11 -3.18 12.23
CA GLU A 137 12.10 -3.19 11.14
C GLU A 137 13.32 -4.12 11.41
N GLN A 138 13.47 -4.61 12.64
CA GLN A 138 14.60 -5.43 13.07
C GLN A 138 14.27 -6.93 13.05
N VAL A 139 14.83 -7.66 12.08
CA VAL A 139 14.57 -9.10 11.84
C VAL A 139 14.79 -10.00 13.08
N VAL A 140 15.74 -9.65 13.94
CA VAL A 140 15.99 -10.39 15.20
C VAL A 140 14.97 -9.99 16.28
N ALA A 141 14.68 -8.70 16.43
CA ALA A 141 13.78 -8.22 17.46
C ALA A 141 12.30 -8.56 17.19
N ASN A 142 11.91 -8.71 15.91
CA ASN A 142 10.54 -9.06 15.52
C ASN A 142 10.21 -10.56 15.58
N GLN A 143 11.14 -11.44 15.96
CA GLN A 143 10.92 -12.90 15.94
C GLN A 143 9.63 -13.34 16.64
N CYS A 144 9.34 -12.80 17.83
CA CYS A 144 8.16 -13.17 18.63
C CYS A 144 6.82 -12.62 18.10
N PHE A 145 6.85 -11.70 17.14
CA PHE A 145 5.66 -11.08 16.55
C PHE A 145 5.73 -10.95 15.02
N ARG A 146 6.56 -11.78 14.37
CA ARG A 146 6.78 -11.74 12.92
C ARG A 146 5.49 -11.80 12.08
N PRO A 147 4.43 -12.56 12.43
CA PRO A 147 3.18 -12.53 11.68
C PRO A 147 2.50 -11.15 11.64
N LEU A 148 2.69 -10.31 12.66
CA LEU A 148 2.23 -8.92 12.65
C LEU A 148 3.05 -8.07 11.67
N THR A 149 4.39 -8.19 11.69
CA THR A 149 5.26 -7.48 10.74
C THR A 149 4.94 -7.88 9.30
N GLU A 150 4.82 -9.19 9.01
CA GLU A 150 4.44 -9.73 7.70
C GLU A 150 3.07 -9.19 7.25
N PHE A 151 2.09 -9.12 8.15
CA PHE A 151 0.79 -8.51 7.86
C PHE A 151 0.93 -7.02 7.50
N LEU A 152 1.68 -6.22 8.27
CA LEU A 152 1.86 -4.79 8.00
C LEU A 152 2.58 -4.54 6.66
N THR A 153 3.64 -5.30 6.37
CA THR A 153 4.35 -5.24 5.08
C THR A 153 3.46 -5.67 3.91
N SER A 154 2.47 -6.53 4.14
CA SER A 154 1.52 -6.99 3.11
C SER A 154 0.43 -5.98 2.72
N ILE A 155 0.32 -4.84 3.42
CA ILE A 155 -0.59 -3.74 3.06
C ILE A 155 -0.12 -3.14 1.73
N ARG A 156 -1.01 -3.07 0.74
CA ARG A 156 -0.75 -2.44 -0.56
C ARG A 156 -1.52 -1.14 -0.70
N TYR A 157 -0.92 -0.12 -1.29
CA TYR A 157 -1.59 1.12 -1.69
C TYR A 157 -1.43 1.27 -3.19
N LEU A 158 -2.52 1.62 -3.88
CA LEU A 158 -2.60 1.67 -5.34
C LEU A 158 -3.33 2.94 -5.79
N HIS A 159 -2.68 3.70 -6.66
CA HIS A 159 -3.19 4.91 -7.31
C HIS A 159 -2.58 4.98 -8.72
N ILE A 160 -3.20 4.28 -9.66
CA ILE A 160 -2.61 3.98 -10.97
C ILE A 160 -2.44 5.24 -11.84
N VAL A 161 -1.22 5.42 -12.34
CA VAL A 161 -0.85 6.47 -13.30
C VAL A 161 -0.53 5.81 -14.64
N PRO A 162 -1.44 5.82 -15.63
CA PRO A 162 -1.27 5.17 -16.93
C PRO A 162 0.02 5.53 -17.67
N GLN A 163 0.50 6.77 -17.51
CA GLN A 163 1.76 7.25 -18.07
C GLN A 163 2.96 6.42 -17.55
N LEU A 164 2.95 6.03 -16.27
CA LEU A 164 4.01 5.21 -15.68
C LEU A 164 3.87 3.72 -16.05
N MET A 165 2.65 3.22 -16.31
CA MET A 165 2.45 1.86 -16.82
C MET A 165 2.99 1.68 -18.24
N ARG A 166 2.96 2.74 -19.06
CA ARG A 166 3.52 2.76 -20.43
C ARG A 166 5.04 3.01 -20.46
N ASP A 167 5.63 3.40 -19.32
CA ASP A 167 7.06 3.75 -19.21
C ASP A 167 7.92 2.51 -18.92
N LEU A 168 8.14 1.73 -19.97
CA LEU A 168 8.88 0.47 -19.91
C LEU A 168 10.36 0.64 -19.51
N GLN A 169 10.94 1.83 -19.70
CA GLN A 169 12.35 2.10 -19.39
C GLN A 169 12.60 2.28 -17.90
N HIS A 170 11.62 2.79 -17.15
CA HIS A 170 11.76 3.09 -15.72
C HIS A 170 11.05 2.09 -14.80
N SER A 171 10.51 0.99 -15.34
CA SER A 171 9.90 -0.10 -14.57
C SER A 171 10.93 -0.91 -13.78
N ALA A 172 12.09 -1.17 -14.39
CA ALA A 172 13.13 -2.05 -13.86
C ALA A 172 13.60 -1.65 -12.45
N GLY A 173 13.47 -2.58 -11.51
CA GLY A 173 13.91 -2.42 -10.12
C GLY A 173 12.90 -1.71 -9.20
N ARG A 174 11.77 -1.23 -9.71
CA ARG A 174 10.64 -0.83 -8.85
C ARG A 174 9.97 -2.09 -8.29
N ARG A 175 9.55 -2.03 -7.02
CA ARG A 175 8.82 -3.12 -6.35
C ARG A 175 7.73 -2.57 -5.44
N ASN A 176 6.52 -3.06 -5.63
CA ASN A 176 5.30 -2.54 -5.04
C ASN A 176 5.13 -1.02 -5.26
N ASP A 177 5.38 -0.53 -6.49
CA ASP A 177 5.18 0.87 -6.88
C ASP A 177 3.68 1.21 -6.82
N PRO A 178 3.24 2.11 -5.92
CA PRO A 178 1.83 2.46 -5.81
C PRO A 178 1.22 3.03 -7.08
N PHE A 179 2.05 3.58 -7.98
CA PHE A 179 1.59 4.24 -9.19
C PHE A 179 1.56 3.32 -10.42
N GLY A 180 1.99 2.06 -10.27
CA GLY A 180 1.93 1.03 -11.31
C GLY A 180 3.11 0.99 -12.28
N GLY A 181 4.26 1.59 -11.94
CA GLY A 181 5.47 1.50 -12.78
C GLY A 181 6.07 0.09 -12.87
N ASP A 182 5.80 -0.79 -11.90
CA ASP A 182 6.19 -2.21 -11.90
C ASP A 182 5.04 -3.15 -12.34
N PHE A 183 3.95 -2.60 -12.89
CA PHE A 183 2.72 -3.35 -13.14
C PHE A 183 2.91 -4.50 -14.14
N LEU A 184 3.55 -4.24 -15.27
CA LEU A 184 3.77 -5.24 -16.32
C LEU A 184 4.74 -6.34 -15.84
N GLU A 185 5.76 -5.98 -15.05
CA GLU A 185 6.67 -6.93 -14.38
C GLU A 185 5.93 -7.78 -13.34
N THR A 186 4.97 -7.21 -12.61
CA THR A 186 4.10 -7.93 -11.66
C THR A 186 3.19 -8.96 -12.36
N ILE A 187 2.66 -8.64 -13.54
CA ILE A 187 1.93 -9.60 -14.37
C ILE A 187 2.88 -10.69 -14.91
N ALA A 188 4.06 -10.31 -15.40
CA ALA A 188 5.05 -11.22 -15.97
C ALA A 188 5.57 -12.26 -14.96
N THR A 189 5.90 -11.80 -13.75
CA THR A 189 6.42 -12.64 -12.64
C THR A 189 5.35 -13.49 -11.95
N THR A 190 4.05 -13.21 -12.20
CA THR A 190 2.96 -14.05 -11.70
C THR A 190 2.97 -15.43 -12.42
N PRO A 191 2.88 -16.56 -11.69
CA PRO A 191 2.90 -17.89 -12.29
C PRO A 191 1.88 -18.05 -13.43
N GLN A 192 2.34 -18.53 -14.60
CA GLN A 192 1.59 -18.53 -15.86
C GLN A 192 0.12 -18.96 -15.73
N ARG A 193 -0.15 -20.10 -15.08
CA ARG A 193 -1.53 -20.59 -14.89
C ARG A 193 -2.42 -19.63 -14.10
N THR A 194 -1.86 -18.90 -13.13
CA THR A 194 -2.55 -17.86 -12.35
C THR A 194 -2.71 -16.59 -13.17
N ARG A 195 -1.65 -16.16 -13.87
CA ARG A 195 -1.64 -14.98 -14.75
C ARG A 195 -2.71 -15.09 -15.83
N ASP A 196 -2.69 -16.16 -16.61
CA ASP A 196 -3.60 -16.37 -17.73
C ASP A 196 -5.06 -16.51 -17.25
N ALA A 197 -5.29 -17.14 -16.08
CA ALA A 197 -6.61 -17.23 -15.46
C ALA A 197 -7.12 -15.87 -14.93
N ARG A 198 -6.24 -14.97 -14.47
CA ARG A 198 -6.60 -13.59 -14.12
C ARG A 198 -6.91 -12.78 -15.37
N LEU A 199 -6.04 -12.79 -16.38
CA LEU A 199 -6.21 -12.04 -17.61
C LEU A 199 -7.54 -12.38 -18.32
N ARG A 200 -7.93 -13.66 -18.37
CA ARG A 200 -9.25 -14.07 -18.91
C ARG A 200 -10.43 -13.49 -18.11
N LYS A 201 -10.34 -13.41 -16.78
CA LYS A 201 -11.38 -12.80 -15.93
C LYS A 201 -11.45 -11.28 -16.14
N ILE A 202 -10.29 -10.63 -16.25
CA ILE A 202 -10.18 -9.20 -16.53
C ILE A 202 -10.75 -8.89 -17.93
N SER A 203 -10.34 -9.62 -18.98
CA SER A 203 -10.94 -9.56 -20.32
C SER A 203 -12.46 -9.70 -20.28
N THR A 204 -12.98 -10.70 -19.55
CA THR A 204 -14.44 -10.91 -19.39
C THR A 204 -15.14 -9.71 -18.76
N ALA A 205 -14.54 -9.08 -17.74
CA ALA A 205 -15.09 -7.88 -17.11
C ALA A 205 -14.97 -6.63 -18.01
N LEU A 206 -13.85 -6.49 -18.74
CA LEU A 206 -13.62 -5.38 -19.66
C LEU A 206 -14.60 -5.38 -20.84
N LYS A 207 -15.07 -6.54 -21.30
CA LYS A 207 -16.10 -6.63 -22.36
C LYS A 207 -17.40 -5.88 -22.04
N ILE A 208 -17.69 -5.61 -20.76
CA ILE A 208 -18.83 -4.77 -20.34
C ILE A 208 -18.60 -3.31 -20.76
N ALA A 209 -17.37 -2.80 -20.63
CA ALA A 209 -16.99 -1.44 -21.00
C ALA A 209 -16.50 -1.31 -22.46
N ILE A 210 -15.96 -2.40 -23.03
CA ILE A 210 -15.33 -2.47 -24.35
C ILE A 210 -15.82 -3.74 -25.07
N PRO A 211 -17.05 -3.76 -25.63
CA PRO A 211 -17.65 -4.98 -26.19
C PRO A 211 -16.85 -5.63 -27.33
N GLN A 212 -16.03 -4.85 -28.05
CA GLN A 212 -15.18 -5.31 -29.14
C GLN A 212 -13.91 -6.04 -28.68
N LEU A 213 -13.62 -6.09 -27.37
CA LEU A 213 -12.44 -6.79 -26.83
C LEU A 213 -12.65 -8.30 -26.89
N GLU A 214 -11.80 -9.04 -27.60
CA GLU A 214 -11.83 -10.51 -27.61
C GLU A 214 -11.08 -11.11 -26.43
N ASP A 215 -9.81 -10.72 -26.28
CA ASP A 215 -8.86 -11.33 -25.34
C ASP A 215 -7.82 -10.31 -24.88
N LEU A 216 -7.23 -10.56 -23.71
CA LEU A 216 -6.17 -9.76 -23.09
C LEU A 216 -5.02 -10.70 -22.74
N THR A 217 -3.87 -10.53 -23.40
CA THR A 217 -2.67 -11.37 -23.20
C THR A 217 -1.48 -10.53 -22.75
N LEU A 218 -0.48 -11.19 -22.15
CA LEU A 218 0.83 -10.60 -21.93
C LEU A 218 1.82 -11.23 -22.90
N GLU A 219 2.44 -10.43 -23.76
CA GLU A 219 3.47 -10.84 -24.71
C GLU A 219 4.76 -10.04 -24.48
N GLN A 220 5.87 -10.48 -25.06
CA GLN A 220 7.17 -9.83 -24.94
C GLN A 220 7.60 -9.30 -26.33
N ASP A 221 8.18 -8.09 -26.40
CA ASP A 221 8.75 -7.56 -27.64
C ASP A 221 10.14 -8.15 -27.94
N GLU A 222 10.70 -7.82 -29.11
CA GLU A 222 12.05 -8.23 -29.51
C GLU A 222 13.15 -7.68 -28.59
N GLY A 223 12.87 -6.59 -27.86
CA GLY A 223 13.76 -5.98 -26.87
C GLY A 223 13.67 -6.61 -25.47
N GLY A 224 12.74 -7.54 -25.24
CA GLY A 224 12.52 -8.18 -23.96
C GLY A 224 11.53 -7.47 -23.02
N HIS A 225 10.85 -6.41 -23.46
CA HIS A 225 9.84 -5.71 -22.67
C HIS A 225 8.49 -6.42 -22.71
N TRP A 226 7.78 -6.42 -21.58
CA TRP A 226 6.44 -7.00 -21.48
C TRP A 226 5.36 -6.00 -21.89
N HIS A 227 4.42 -6.45 -22.71
CA HIS A 227 3.29 -5.68 -23.23
C HIS A 227 1.96 -6.38 -22.92
N LEU A 228 0.95 -5.60 -22.54
CA LEU A 228 -0.43 -6.06 -22.45
C LEU A 228 -1.11 -5.88 -23.80
N GLN A 229 -1.25 -6.97 -24.54
CA GLN A 229 -1.93 -6.95 -25.84
C GLN A 229 -3.43 -7.22 -25.70
N VAL A 230 -4.23 -6.45 -26.44
CA VAL A 230 -5.63 -6.75 -26.70
C VAL A 230 -5.80 -7.21 -28.15
N ARG A 231 -6.59 -8.26 -28.32
CA ARG A 231 -7.18 -8.61 -29.62
C ARG A 231 -8.58 -8.02 -29.69
N PHE A 232 -8.89 -7.28 -30.74
CA PHE A 232 -10.22 -6.77 -31.01
C PHE A 232 -10.92 -7.63 -32.06
N ASP A 233 -12.22 -7.84 -31.89
CA ASP A 233 -13.08 -8.39 -32.93
C ASP A 233 -13.08 -7.42 -34.11
N HIS A 234 -12.67 -7.92 -35.27
CA HIS A 234 -12.57 -7.15 -36.50
C HIS A 234 -12.98 -8.01 -37.69
N TRP A 235 -13.87 -7.46 -38.52
CA TRP A 235 -14.33 -8.02 -39.78
C TRP A 235 -13.23 -8.28 -40.83
N ARG A 236 -11.96 -7.96 -40.53
CA ARG A 236 -10.80 -8.15 -41.41
C ARG A 236 -9.95 -9.34 -40.94
N LYS A 237 -9.46 -10.14 -41.90
CA LYS A 237 -8.74 -11.41 -41.70
C LYS A 237 -7.48 -11.37 -40.82
N SER A 238 -6.94 -10.19 -40.51
CA SER A 238 -5.87 -10.00 -39.54
C SER A 238 -6.29 -8.90 -38.56
N PRO A 239 -6.69 -9.23 -37.32
CA PRO A 239 -6.95 -8.22 -36.30
C PRO A 239 -5.63 -7.50 -35.98
N ALA A 240 -5.67 -6.16 -35.93
CA ALA A 240 -4.52 -5.37 -35.52
C ALA A 240 -4.25 -5.63 -34.02
N LYS A 241 -3.10 -6.23 -33.70
CA LYS A 241 -2.62 -6.30 -32.33
C LYS A 241 -2.38 -4.88 -31.81
N GLN A 242 -2.99 -4.54 -30.68
CA GLN A 242 -2.75 -3.28 -29.98
C GLN A 242 -2.26 -3.60 -28.57
N ASP A 243 -1.29 -2.83 -28.09
CA ASP A 243 -0.71 -2.94 -26.76
C ASP A 243 -1.17 -1.81 -25.83
N GLU A 244 -0.67 -1.79 -24.59
CA GLU A 244 -1.04 -0.82 -23.56
C GLU A 244 -0.83 0.65 -23.96
N ARG A 245 0.04 0.93 -24.95
CA ARG A 245 0.31 2.29 -25.44
C ARG A 245 -0.90 2.85 -26.19
N ALA A 246 -1.72 1.99 -26.80
CA ALA A 246 -2.93 2.38 -27.53
C ALA A 246 -4.20 2.47 -26.66
N PHE A 247 -4.18 1.93 -25.43
CA PHE A 247 -5.37 1.96 -24.55
C PHE A 247 -5.60 3.35 -23.99
N SER A 248 -6.87 3.70 -23.72
CA SER A 248 -7.19 4.91 -22.95
C SER A 248 -6.68 4.80 -21.51
N ASP A 249 -6.42 5.94 -20.89
CA ASP A 249 -5.98 6.02 -19.49
C ASP A 249 -6.98 5.34 -18.53
N GLY A 250 -8.28 5.44 -18.79
CA GLY A 250 -9.32 4.76 -18.03
C GLY A 250 -9.28 3.23 -18.17
N THR A 251 -9.02 2.71 -19.37
CA THR A 251 -8.86 1.27 -19.60
C THR A 251 -7.66 0.71 -18.85
N LEU A 252 -6.52 1.41 -18.83
CA LEU A 252 -5.34 1.00 -18.07
C LEU A 252 -5.56 1.02 -16.56
N ARG A 253 -6.22 2.07 -16.04
CA ARG A 253 -6.65 2.12 -14.62
C ARG A 253 -7.57 0.96 -14.26
N LEU A 254 -8.55 0.65 -15.11
CA LEU A 254 -9.48 -0.46 -14.89
C LEU A 254 -8.77 -1.83 -14.92
N ILE A 255 -7.85 -2.05 -15.87
CA ILE A 255 -7.01 -3.26 -15.93
C ILE A 255 -6.21 -3.43 -14.64
N GLY A 256 -5.50 -2.38 -14.18
CA GLY A 256 -4.69 -2.45 -12.98
C GLY A 256 -5.51 -2.64 -11.70
N LEU A 257 -6.65 -1.96 -11.60
CA LEU A 257 -7.58 -2.13 -10.48
C LEU A 257 -8.12 -3.57 -10.40
N LEU A 258 -8.61 -4.11 -11.52
CA LEU A 258 -9.12 -5.49 -11.58
C LEU A 258 -8.03 -6.53 -11.32
N TRP A 259 -6.80 -6.27 -11.77
CA TRP A 259 -5.64 -7.11 -11.46
C TRP A 259 -5.35 -7.14 -9.96
N SER A 260 -5.16 -5.99 -9.32
CA SER A 260 -4.84 -5.92 -7.89
C SER A 260 -5.97 -6.39 -6.97
N LEU A 261 -7.24 -6.30 -7.41
CA LEU A 261 -8.38 -6.96 -6.73
C LEU A 261 -8.33 -8.50 -6.82
N ALA A 262 -7.69 -9.06 -7.86
CA ALA A 262 -7.47 -10.50 -8.02
C ALA A 262 -6.15 -11.00 -7.35
N GLU A 263 -5.39 -10.09 -6.74
CA GLU A 263 -4.16 -10.42 -6.01
C GLU A 263 -4.43 -10.83 -4.57
N LYS A 264 -3.93 -12.02 -4.20
CA LYS A 264 -3.86 -12.41 -2.79
C LYS A 264 -2.85 -11.52 -2.06
N GLY A 265 -3.08 -11.24 -0.77
CA GLY A 265 -2.21 -10.39 0.04
C GLY A 265 -2.96 -9.76 1.20
N GLY A 266 -2.36 -8.72 1.79
CA GLY A 266 -2.96 -7.94 2.86
C GLY A 266 -3.98 -6.91 2.37
N PRO A 267 -4.35 -5.96 3.24
CA PRO A 267 -5.28 -4.88 2.90
C PRO A 267 -4.85 -4.11 1.65
N LEU A 268 -5.75 -3.99 0.68
CA LEU A 268 -5.59 -3.13 -0.50
C LEU A 268 -6.25 -1.77 -0.21
N LEU A 269 -5.43 -0.72 -0.24
CA LEU A 269 -5.83 0.67 -0.08
C LEU A 269 -5.98 1.31 -1.47
N LEU A 270 -7.18 1.77 -1.77
CA LEU A 270 -7.54 2.46 -3.00
C LEU A 270 -7.91 3.90 -2.65
N GLU A 271 -7.37 4.86 -3.40
CA GLU A 271 -7.73 6.28 -3.30
C GLU A 271 -8.22 6.75 -4.66
N GLU A 272 -9.41 7.35 -4.68
CA GLU A 272 -10.12 7.85 -5.89
C GLU A 272 -10.16 6.83 -7.06
N PRO A 273 -10.56 5.55 -6.82
CA PRO A 273 -10.57 4.51 -7.87
C PRO A 273 -11.50 4.79 -9.05
N GLU A 274 -12.45 5.72 -8.90
CA GLU A 274 -13.32 6.23 -9.95
C GLU A 274 -12.62 7.21 -10.93
N LEU A 275 -11.48 7.78 -10.54
CA LEU A 275 -10.87 8.91 -11.25
C LEU A 275 -10.35 8.46 -12.63
N GLY A 276 -10.95 9.01 -13.68
CA GLY A 276 -10.61 8.70 -15.08
C GLY A 276 -11.30 7.46 -15.65
N LEU A 277 -12.23 6.83 -14.93
CA LEU A 277 -13.21 5.93 -15.55
C LEU A 277 -14.29 6.78 -16.24
N HIS A 278 -14.61 6.49 -17.50
CA HIS A 278 -15.69 7.20 -18.20
C HIS A 278 -17.04 6.89 -17.55
N THR A 279 -17.87 7.92 -17.35
CA THR A 279 -19.21 7.88 -16.73
C THR A 279 -20.30 7.18 -17.57
N ALA A 280 -19.92 6.34 -18.53
CA ALA A 280 -20.83 5.62 -19.43
C ALA A 280 -20.98 4.12 -19.05
N LEU A 281 -20.83 3.80 -17.76
CA LEU A 281 -21.11 2.50 -17.15
C LEU A 281 -22.47 2.54 -16.42
#